data_AF-A0A815DCY0-F1
#
_entry.id   AF-A0A815DCY0-F1
#
_cell.length_a   1.000
_cell.length_b   1.000
_cell.length_c   1.000
_cell.angle_alpha   90.00
_cell.angle_beta   90.00
_cell.angle_gamma   90.00
#
_symmetry.space_group_name_H-M   'P 1'
#
loop_
_entity.id
_entity.type
_entity.pdbx_description
1 polymer ?
#
loop_
_entity_poly.entity_id
_entity_poly.type
_entity_poly.pdbx_seq_one_letter_code
_entity_poly.pdbx_strand_id
1 'polypeptide(L)'
;SASITNTTPSTSLLHIGSEQKLKDLYPNIRFTVTTPRKIFFKRLPFNYTELEHRRLFRIYVTNSTKKDEQREVQFYAKPSSTVADFLNEIKQWIPTLCSENGSQHLRIIELILNNDINLPFHLRICPDQLSIDKFDNCSNRSYHLEEIISDENDHNKDSVLIPVAHYTKENFIQINLQKFFPFFLNVIHNESFDDVKQRLQTKLGLTNREFEKYRFSIFNGSKLISRCDDNMGQINLRELKLIQNACWLGLELPLISNPRKTRKSLGSEKPIRIN
;
A
#
# COMPACT_ATOMS: atom_id res chain seq x y z
N SER A 1 25.74 -3.46 31.33
CA SER A 1 24.69 -4.44 30.95
C SER A 1 23.34 -3.74 30.96
N ALA A 2 22.97 -3.10 29.84
CA ALA A 2 21.66 -2.45 29.70
C ALA A 2 20.64 -3.48 29.20
N SER A 3 19.69 -3.84 30.06
CA SER A 3 18.54 -4.66 29.71
C SER A 3 17.49 -3.77 29.05
N ILE A 4 17.32 -3.92 27.74
CA ILE A 4 16.21 -3.34 26.98
C ILE A 4 15.00 -4.23 27.28
N THR A 5 14.15 -3.79 28.21
CA THR A 5 12.86 -4.44 28.43
C THR A 5 11.89 -3.98 27.34
N ASN A 6 11.72 -4.83 26.33
CA ASN A 6 10.67 -4.72 25.31
C ASN A 6 9.30 -4.79 26.00
N THR A 7 8.75 -3.64 26.35
CA THR A 7 7.35 -3.51 26.77
C THR A 7 6.57 -3.06 25.55
N THR A 8 6.18 -4.03 24.71
CA THR A 8 5.22 -3.79 23.63
C THR A 8 3.89 -3.35 24.25
N PRO A 9 3.28 -2.26 23.77
CA PRO A 9 1.94 -1.86 24.22
C PRO A 9 0.94 -2.99 23.97
N SER A 10 0.03 -3.23 24.91
CA SER A 10 -1.14 -4.07 24.65
C SER A 10 -1.92 -3.50 23.47
N THR A 11 -2.38 -4.36 22.56
CA THR A 11 -3.18 -3.99 21.38
C THR A 11 -4.67 -3.84 21.69
N SER A 12 -5.11 -4.18 22.91
CA SER A 12 -6.50 -4.01 23.34
C SER A 12 -6.80 -2.57 23.76
N LEU A 13 -7.92 -2.03 23.29
CA LEU A 13 -8.48 -0.76 23.76
C LEU A 13 -8.74 -0.85 25.27
N LEU A 14 -8.14 0.05 26.04
CA LEU A 14 -8.41 0.20 27.46
C LEU A 14 -9.72 0.97 27.62
N HIS A 15 -10.81 0.26 27.90
CA HIS A 15 -12.05 0.87 28.35
C HIS A 15 -11.94 1.13 29.86
N ILE A 16 -11.71 2.39 30.24
CA ILE A 16 -11.66 2.80 31.65
C ILE A 16 -13.08 3.28 32.01
N GLY A 17 -13.79 2.49 32.80
CA GLY A 17 -15.10 2.90 33.32
C GLY A 17 -14.97 4.14 34.21
N SER A 18 -16.02 4.96 34.32
CA SER A 18 -16.03 6.20 35.11
C SER A 18 -15.65 6.01 36.59
N GLU A 19 -15.82 4.81 37.13
CA GLU A 19 -15.51 4.47 38.53
C GLU A 19 -14.15 3.80 38.73
N GLN A 20 -13.44 3.48 37.65
CA GLN A 20 -12.19 2.73 37.69
C GLN A 20 -11.01 3.65 38.03
N LYS A 21 -10.20 3.29 39.04
CA LYS A 21 -9.08 4.12 39.49
C LYS A 21 -7.81 3.73 38.75
N LEU A 22 -6.89 4.70 38.58
CA LEU A 22 -5.59 4.47 37.94
C LEU A 22 -4.78 3.32 38.57
N LYS A 23 -4.95 3.10 39.88
CA LYS A 23 -4.32 1.98 40.61
C LYS A 23 -4.80 0.61 40.12
N ASP A 24 -6.02 0.53 39.61
CA ASP A 24 -6.66 -0.70 39.13
C ASP A 24 -6.11 -1.13 37.77
N LEU A 25 -5.46 -0.20 37.03
CA LEU A 25 -4.73 -0.48 35.79
C LEU A 25 -3.36 -1.16 36.03
N TYR A 26 -2.91 -1.22 37.29
CA TYR A 26 -1.68 -1.91 37.69
C TYR A 26 -1.98 -2.97 38.77
N PRO A 27 -2.81 -3.99 38.46
CA PRO A 27 -3.15 -5.02 39.43
C PRO A 27 -1.90 -5.86 39.71
N ASN A 28 -1.51 -5.97 40.98
CA ASN A 28 -0.42 -6.81 41.51
C ASN A 28 1.01 -6.33 41.26
N ILE A 29 1.48 -5.31 42.01
CA ILE A 29 2.91 -5.07 42.15
C ILE A 29 3.22 -4.82 43.64
N ARG A 30 3.97 -5.74 44.25
CA ARG A 30 4.60 -5.53 45.57
C ARG A 30 5.39 -4.23 45.48
N PHE A 31 5.26 -3.35 46.47
CA PHE A 31 5.77 -1.97 46.53
C PHE A 31 7.32 -1.80 46.41
N THR A 32 8.04 -2.78 45.86
CA THR A 32 9.49 -2.91 45.92
C THR A 32 10.20 -2.71 44.58
N VAL A 33 9.51 -2.26 43.52
CA VAL A 33 10.15 -2.03 42.21
C VAL A 33 10.04 -0.55 41.81
N THR A 34 11.20 0.11 41.73
CA THR A 34 11.43 1.51 41.35
C THR A 34 11.27 1.77 39.84
N THR A 35 10.59 0.89 39.10
CA THR A 35 10.42 1.06 37.65
C THR A 35 9.39 2.14 37.35
N PRO A 36 9.71 3.10 36.44
CA PRO A 36 8.77 4.12 36.03
C PRO A 36 7.58 3.49 35.32
N ARG A 37 6.37 3.83 35.79
CA ARG A 37 5.12 3.36 35.18
C ARG A 37 4.84 4.18 33.93
N LYS A 38 4.51 3.50 32.84
CA LYS A 38 4.21 4.12 31.55
C LYS A 38 2.78 3.79 31.15
N ILE A 39 2.07 4.81 30.66
CA ILE A 39 0.78 4.67 29.98
C ILE A 39 1.00 5.18 28.56
N PHE A 40 0.63 4.35 27.60
CA PHE A 40 0.67 4.73 26.20
C PHE A 40 -0.75 5.11 25.78
N PHE A 41 -0.88 6.23 25.09
CA PHE A 41 -2.15 6.68 24.53
C PHE A 41 -1.93 7.10 23.08
N LYS A 42 -3.02 7.08 22.32
CA LYS A 42 -3.06 7.58 20.94
C LYS A 42 -4.07 8.72 20.91
N ARG A 43 -3.67 9.88 20.39
CA ARG A 43 -4.60 10.96 20.11
C ARG A 43 -5.44 10.58 18.90
N LEU A 44 -6.77 10.57 19.07
CA LEU A 44 -7.72 10.37 17.97
C LEU A 44 -8.03 11.73 17.33
N PRO A 45 -8.21 11.79 16.00
CA PRO A 45 -8.59 13.02 15.31
C PRO A 45 -10.10 13.30 15.37
N PHE A 46 -10.87 12.47 16.08
CA PHE A 46 -12.31 12.58 16.30
C PHE A 46 -12.65 12.28 17.77
N ASN A 47 -13.91 12.50 18.18
CA ASN A 47 -14.35 12.27 19.56
C ASN A 47 -14.32 10.77 19.90
N TYR A 48 -13.74 10.40 21.06
CA TYR A 48 -13.61 9.00 21.45
C TYR A 48 -14.96 8.26 21.56
N THR A 49 -16.06 8.97 21.81
CA THR A 49 -17.42 8.38 21.86
C THR A 49 -17.88 7.81 20.52
N GLU A 50 -17.31 8.29 19.41
CA GLU A 50 -17.58 7.75 18.08
C GLU A 50 -16.84 6.45 17.79
N LEU A 51 -15.86 6.07 18.64
CA LEU A 51 -14.99 4.92 18.39
C LEU A 51 -15.75 3.60 18.27
N GLU A 52 -16.80 3.43 19.09
CA GLU A 52 -17.67 2.24 19.07
C GLU A 52 -18.49 2.13 17.79
N HIS A 53 -18.72 3.25 17.10
CA HIS A 53 -19.52 3.35 15.88
C HIS A 53 -18.67 3.43 14.62
N ARG A 54 -17.33 3.40 14.75
CA ARG A 54 -16.39 3.46 13.64
C ARG A 54 -15.70 2.12 13.43
N ARG A 55 -15.53 1.74 12.17
CA ARG A 55 -14.82 0.53 11.77
C ARG A 55 -13.34 0.83 11.59
N LEU A 56 -12.49 0.01 12.23
CA LEU A 56 -11.06 0.02 11.98
C LEU A 56 -10.78 -0.55 10.58
N PHE A 57 -10.05 0.21 9.78
CA PHE A 57 -9.71 -0.12 8.40
C PHE A 57 -8.23 0.16 8.15
N ARG A 58 -7.54 -0.80 7.51
CA ARG A 58 -6.10 -0.71 7.19
C ARG A 58 -5.93 -0.35 5.73
N ILE A 59 -5.07 0.63 5.47
CA ILE A 59 -4.81 1.14 4.12
C ILE A 59 -3.34 1.54 4.00
N TYR A 60 -2.74 1.26 2.85
CA TYR A 60 -1.41 1.75 2.51
C TYR A 60 -1.51 3.21 2.07
N VAL A 61 -0.55 4.03 2.44
CA VAL A 61 -0.51 5.45 2.08
C VAL A 61 0.84 5.75 1.47
N THR A 62 0.86 6.37 0.28
CA THR A 62 2.07 6.98 -0.27
C THR A 62 2.22 8.39 0.33
N ASN A 63 3.40 8.70 0.86
CA ASN A 63 3.69 10.05 1.32
C ASN A 63 4.07 10.93 0.12
N SER A 64 3.44 12.09 -0.01
CA SER A 64 3.74 13.09 -1.05
C SER A 64 5.25 13.44 -1.11
N THR A 65 5.92 13.47 0.03
CA THR A 65 7.35 13.80 0.17
C THR A 65 8.31 12.62 0.00
N LYS A 66 7.82 11.38 0.12
CA LYS A 66 8.62 10.14 0.02
C LYS A 66 7.84 9.10 -0.77
N LYS A 67 7.98 9.17 -2.10
CA LYS A 67 7.21 8.33 -3.04
C LYS A 67 7.73 6.88 -3.12
N ASP A 68 8.94 6.65 -2.63
CA ASP A 68 9.63 5.36 -2.62
C ASP A 68 9.20 4.43 -1.46
N GLU A 69 8.46 4.96 -0.47
CA GLU A 69 8.00 4.21 0.69
C GLU A 69 6.49 4.38 0.93
N GLN A 70 5.80 3.26 1.07
CA GLN A 70 4.40 3.20 1.47
C GLN A 70 4.30 2.70 2.90
N ARG A 71 3.43 3.32 3.69
CA ARG A 71 3.18 2.89 5.07
C ARG A 71 1.74 2.41 5.24
N GLU A 72 1.58 1.33 5.98
CA GLU A 72 0.26 0.87 6.40
C GLU A 72 -0.24 1.76 7.55
N VAL A 73 -1.42 2.33 7.39
CA VAL A 73 -2.07 3.19 8.37
C VAL A 73 -3.42 2.60 8.74
N GLN A 74 -3.79 2.78 10.01
CA GLN A 74 -5.09 2.41 10.53
C GLN A 74 -5.98 3.65 10.66
N PHE A 75 -7.09 3.67 9.93
CA PHE A 75 -8.13 4.68 10.05
C PHE A 75 -9.39 4.11 10.69
N TYR A 76 -10.17 4.99 11.29
CA TYR A 76 -11.47 4.68 11.87
C TYR A 76 -12.54 5.35 11.02
N ALA A 77 -13.18 4.57 10.15
CA ALA A 77 -14.15 5.08 9.20
C ALA A 77 -15.57 4.83 9.67
N LYS A 78 -16.50 5.74 9.35
CA LYS A 78 -17.93 5.51 9.59
C LYS A 78 -18.43 4.49 8.55
N PRO A 79 -19.01 3.35 8.93
CA PRO A 79 -19.44 2.35 7.94
C PRO A 79 -20.41 2.92 6.88
N SER A 80 -21.26 3.86 7.28
CA SER A 80 -22.25 4.49 6.42
C SER A 80 -21.70 5.60 5.50
N SER A 81 -20.46 6.04 5.68
CA SER A 81 -19.91 7.12 4.85
C SER A 81 -19.58 6.62 3.44
N THR A 82 -19.57 7.53 2.47
CA THR A 82 -19.04 7.26 1.14
C THR A 82 -17.51 7.34 1.13
N VAL A 83 -16.87 6.87 0.05
CA VAL A 83 -15.42 7.04 -0.17
C VAL A 83 -15.07 8.52 -0.22
N ALA A 84 -15.87 9.36 -0.89
CA ALA A 84 -15.64 10.80 -0.95
C ALA A 84 -15.66 11.45 0.44
N ASP A 85 -16.68 11.15 1.26
CA ASP A 85 -16.78 11.67 2.63
C ASP A 85 -15.56 11.26 3.48
N PHE A 86 -15.15 9.99 3.36
CA PHE A 86 -14.01 9.44 4.09
C PHE A 86 -12.69 10.08 3.67
N LEU A 87 -12.48 10.30 2.37
CA LEU A 87 -11.28 10.98 1.86
C LEU A 87 -11.22 12.44 2.32
N ASN A 88 -12.36 13.15 2.32
CA ASN A 88 -12.45 14.51 2.85
C ASN A 88 -12.11 14.58 4.35
N GLU A 89 -12.63 13.64 5.14
CA GLU A 89 -12.33 13.52 6.57
C GLU A 89 -10.83 13.23 6.80
N ILE A 90 -10.26 12.27 6.07
CA ILE A 90 -8.83 11.92 6.16
C ILE A 90 -7.93 13.10 5.79
N LYS A 91 -8.28 13.86 4.75
CA LYS A 91 -7.50 15.01 4.31
C LYS A 91 -7.36 16.08 5.41
N GLN A 92 -8.41 16.25 6.23
CA GLN A 92 -8.36 17.15 7.40
C GLN A 92 -7.47 16.59 8.52
N TRP A 93 -7.48 15.27 8.71
CA TRP A 93 -6.68 14.61 9.74
C TRP A 93 -5.19 14.57 9.40
N ILE A 94 -4.84 14.47 8.12
CA ILE A 94 -3.48 14.41 7.62
C ILE A 94 -3.32 15.36 6.42
N PRO A 95 -3.13 16.67 6.66
CA PRO A 95 -2.99 17.66 5.60
C PRO A 95 -1.81 17.39 4.64
N THR A 96 -0.79 16.67 5.11
CA THR A 96 0.42 16.34 4.32
C THR A 96 0.23 15.17 3.34
N LEU A 97 -0.97 14.59 3.25
CA LEU A 97 -1.26 13.54 2.26
C LEU A 97 -1.17 14.03 0.83
N CYS A 98 -1.59 15.28 0.58
CA CYS A 98 -1.46 15.93 -0.71
C CYS A 98 -0.17 16.74 -0.76
N SER A 99 0.46 16.79 -1.92
CA SER A 99 1.59 17.66 -2.19
C SER A 99 1.11 19.11 -2.25
N GLU A 100 1.87 20.10 -1.80
CA GLU A 100 1.44 21.52 -1.79
C GLU A 100 0.98 22.00 -3.18
N ASN A 101 1.70 21.60 -4.23
CA ASN A 101 1.40 21.90 -5.63
C ASN A 101 0.75 20.72 -6.38
N GLY A 102 0.24 19.73 -5.64
CA GLY A 102 -0.41 18.55 -6.21
C GLY A 102 -1.86 18.81 -6.63
N SER A 103 -2.53 17.77 -7.11
CA SER A 103 -3.93 17.89 -7.57
C SER A 103 -4.91 18.18 -6.44
N GLN A 104 -4.53 17.93 -5.18
CA GLN A 104 -5.43 18.03 -4.03
C GLN A 104 -6.59 17.01 -4.03
N HIS A 105 -6.65 16.10 -5.00
CA HIS A 105 -7.65 15.05 -5.11
C HIS A 105 -7.05 13.71 -4.69
N LEU A 106 -7.69 13.05 -3.73
CA LEU A 106 -7.28 11.72 -3.27
C LEU A 106 -8.14 10.66 -3.95
N ARG A 107 -7.63 9.43 -4.04
CA ARG A 107 -8.41 8.24 -4.40
C ARG A 107 -8.02 7.05 -3.55
N ILE A 108 -8.89 6.03 -3.55
CA ILE A 108 -8.56 4.71 -3.02
C ILE A 108 -8.50 3.71 -4.17
N ILE A 109 -7.41 2.95 -4.18
CA ILE A 109 -7.21 1.81 -5.08
C ILE A 109 -7.37 0.53 -4.25
N GLU A 110 -8.25 -0.36 -4.69
CA GLU A 110 -8.39 -1.71 -4.18
C GLU A 110 -7.51 -2.66 -5.01
N LEU A 111 -6.62 -3.37 -4.32
CA LEU A 111 -5.88 -4.52 -4.82
C LEU A 111 -6.58 -5.79 -4.35
N ILE A 112 -6.93 -6.65 -5.30
CA ILE A 112 -7.44 -7.99 -5.04
C ILE A 112 -6.41 -8.97 -5.57
N LEU A 113 -5.79 -9.72 -4.66
CA LEU A 113 -4.93 -10.83 -5.00
C LEU A 113 -5.81 -12.03 -5.34
N ASN A 114 -5.54 -12.61 -6.50
CA ASN A 114 -6.25 -13.77 -7.01
C ASN A 114 -5.30 -14.96 -7.05
N ASN A 115 -5.80 -16.12 -6.65
CA ASN A 115 -5.07 -17.38 -6.81
C ASN A 115 -5.22 -17.95 -8.23
N ASP A 116 -5.91 -17.23 -9.12
CA ASP A 116 -6.04 -17.64 -10.52
C ASP A 116 -4.69 -17.43 -11.22
N ILE A 117 -4.17 -18.54 -11.77
CA ILE A 117 -2.92 -18.57 -12.54
C ILE A 117 -3.00 -17.60 -13.71
N ASN A 118 -4.20 -17.32 -14.25
CA ASN A 118 -4.36 -16.45 -15.41
C ASN A 118 -4.33 -14.97 -15.07
N LEU A 119 -4.69 -14.53 -13.86
CA LEU A 119 -4.67 -13.11 -13.50
C LEU A 119 -4.29 -12.99 -12.02
N PRO A 120 -3.01 -12.75 -11.70
CA PRO A 120 -2.52 -12.88 -10.33
C PRO A 120 -3.01 -11.75 -9.41
N PHE A 121 -3.49 -10.64 -9.98
CA PHE A 121 -4.13 -9.55 -9.25
C PHE A 121 -5.13 -8.79 -10.09
N HIS A 122 -6.03 -8.07 -9.42
CA HIS A 122 -6.91 -7.08 -10.02
C HIS A 122 -6.77 -5.76 -9.26
N LEU A 123 -6.61 -4.65 -9.99
CA LEU A 123 -6.66 -3.30 -9.44
C LEU A 123 -7.98 -2.64 -9.81
N ARG A 124 -8.56 -1.93 -8.84
CA ARG A 124 -9.79 -1.18 -9.02
C ARG A 124 -9.70 0.17 -8.34
N ILE A 125 -10.06 1.24 -9.05
CA ILE A 125 -10.32 2.53 -8.41
C ILE A 125 -11.68 2.45 -7.73
N CYS A 126 -11.71 2.69 -6.42
CA CYS A 126 -12.95 2.72 -5.65
C CYS A 126 -13.77 3.96 -6.05
N PRO A 127 -15.03 3.81 -6.48
CA PRO A 127 -15.88 4.95 -6.81
C PRO A 127 -16.16 5.80 -5.58
N ASP A 128 -16.25 7.13 -5.75
CA ASP A 128 -16.55 8.09 -4.69
C ASP A 128 -17.82 7.76 -3.91
N GLN A 129 -18.84 7.25 -4.61
CA GLN A 129 -20.16 6.94 -4.06
C GLN A 129 -20.21 5.57 -3.35
N LEU A 130 -19.13 4.77 -3.44
CA LEU A 130 -19.06 3.48 -2.78
C LEU A 130 -19.09 3.69 -1.27
N SER A 131 -19.93 2.94 -0.56
CA SER A 131 -19.96 3.01 0.89
C SER A 131 -18.79 2.25 1.51
N ILE A 132 -18.25 2.76 2.60
CA ILE A 132 -17.12 2.16 3.33
C ILE A 132 -17.46 0.79 3.89
N ASP A 133 -18.74 0.50 4.18
CA ASP A 133 -19.18 -0.83 4.62
C ASP A 133 -18.81 -1.94 3.63
N LYS A 134 -18.71 -1.63 2.33
CA LYS A 134 -18.38 -2.57 1.24
C LYS A 134 -16.90 -2.95 1.16
N PHE A 135 -16.04 -2.28 1.92
CA PHE A 135 -14.62 -2.62 1.96
C PHE A 135 -14.44 -3.89 2.77
N ASP A 136 -13.84 -4.91 2.16
CA ASP A 136 -13.63 -6.21 2.79
C ASP A 136 -12.27 -6.23 3.49
N ASN A 137 -12.23 -6.64 4.76
CA ASN A 137 -10.97 -6.79 5.50
C ASN A 137 -10.45 -8.23 5.41
N CYS A 138 -10.31 -8.73 4.18
CA CYS A 138 -9.84 -10.07 3.89
C CYS A 138 -8.35 -10.06 3.54
N SER A 139 -7.64 -11.15 3.82
CA SER A 139 -6.18 -11.24 3.62
C SER A 139 -5.73 -11.10 2.17
N ASN A 140 -6.61 -11.38 1.20
CA ASN A 140 -6.33 -11.23 -0.22
C ASN A 140 -6.72 -9.86 -0.78
N ARG A 141 -7.21 -8.93 0.06
CA ARG A 141 -7.54 -7.57 -0.36
C ARG A 141 -6.71 -6.57 0.39
N SER A 142 -6.30 -5.53 -0.31
CA SER A 142 -5.52 -4.45 0.27
C SER A 142 -5.91 -3.15 -0.41
N TYR A 143 -5.84 -2.07 0.34
CA TYR A 143 -6.25 -0.77 -0.15
C TYR A 143 -5.07 0.18 -0.12
N HIS A 144 -5.02 1.11 -1.05
CA HIS A 144 -4.00 2.14 -1.13
C HIS A 144 -4.63 3.50 -1.38
N LEU A 145 -4.24 4.47 -0.56
CA LEU A 145 -4.64 5.87 -0.67
C LEU A 145 -3.49 6.65 -1.27
N GLU A 146 -3.77 7.35 -2.36
CA GLU A 146 -2.83 8.23 -3.04
C GLU A 146 -3.50 9.52 -3.52
N GLU A 147 -2.67 10.53 -3.73
CA GLU A 147 -3.03 11.72 -4.49
C GLU A 147 -3.05 11.39 -5.99
N ILE A 148 -4.13 11.77 -6.67
CA ILE A 148 -4.25 11.64 -8.12
C ILE A 148 -3.23 12.58 -8.77
N ILE A 149 -2.42 12.09 -9.71
CA ILE A 149 -1.49 12.96 -10.44
C ILE A 149 -2.30 13.76 -11.47
N SER A 150 -2.01 15.06 -11.61
CA SER A 150 -2.84 15.98 -12.40
C SER A 150 -3.08 15.54 -13.85
N ASP A 151 -2.13 14.82 -14.46
CA ASP A 151 -2.22 14.26 -15.81
C ASP A 151 -3.17 13.07 -15.94
N GLU A 152 -3.64 12.49 -14.83
CA GLU A 152 -4.62 11.40 -14.80
C GLU A 152 -6.07 11.89 -14.70
N ASN A 153 -6.28 13.20 -14.46
CA ASN A 153 -7.61 13.77 -14.23
C ASN A 153 -8.34 14.14 -15.53
N ASP A 154 -7.59 14.32 -16.62
CA ASP A 154 -8.18 14.55 -17.93
C ASP A 154 -8.59 13.20 -18.53
N HIS A 155 -9.89 12.97 -18.64
CA HIS A 155 -10.48 11.90 -19.46
C HIS A 155 -10.28 12.21 -20.95
N ASN A 156 -9.02 12.30 -21.38
CA ASN A 156 -8.68 12.44 -22.77
C ASN A 156 -9.02 11.12 -23.48
N LYS A 157 -9.69 11.22 -24.64
CA LYS A 157 -10.10 10.04 -25.43
C LYS A 157 -8.89 9.20 -25.88
N ASP A 158 -7.71 9.81 -25.89
CA ASP A 158 -6.45 9.21 -26.31
C ASP A 158 -5.57 8.74 -25.14
N SER A 159 -6.10 8.63 -23.91
CA SER A 159 -5.35 8.07 -22.78
C SER A 159 -6.09 6.95 -22.05
N VAL A 160 -5.35 6.12 -21.32
CA VAL A 160 -5.88 5.02 -20.51
C VAL A 160 -5.01 4.78 -19.28
N LEU A 161 -5.65 4.52 -18.14
CA LEU A 161 -4.95 4.03 -16.95
C LEU A 161 -4.68 2.53 -17.10
N ILE A 162 -3.41 2.13 -17.10
CA ILE A 162 -3.01 0.72 -17.08
C ILE A 162 -2.52 0.31 -15.69
N PRO A 163 -2.83 -0.92 -15.23
CA PRO A 163 -2.21 -1.47 -14.03
C PRO A 163 -0.70 -1.66 -14.22
N VAL A 164 0.06 -1.37 -13.17
CA VAL A 164 1.52 -1.57 -13.10
C VAL A 164 1.85 -2.34 -11.83
N ALA A 165 2.68 -3.38 -11.95
CA ALA A 165 3.11 -4.17 -10.80
C ALA A 165 4.57 -4.61 -10.91
N HIS A 166 5.20 -4.81 -9.76
CA HIS A 166 6.57 -5.33 -9.67
C HIS A 166 6.57 -6.85 -9.69
N TYR A 167 7.49 -7.44 -10.46
CA TYR A 167 7.66 -8.89 -10.53
C TYR A 167 9.14 -9.30 -10.47
N THR A 168 9.37 -10.58 -10.20
CA THR A 168 10.67 -11.22 -10.41
C THR A 168 10.53 -12.45 -11.28
N LYS A 169 11.63 -12.95 -11.86
CA LYS A 169 11.61 -14.16 -12.70
C LYS A 169 10.95 -15.37 -12.04
N GLU A 170 11.04 -15.47 -10.72
CA GLU A 170 10.51 -16.57 -9.92
C GLU A 170 9.06 -16.34 -9.45
N ASN A 171 8.61 -15.09 -9.34
CA ASN A 171 7.30 -14.74 -8.78
C ASN A 171 6.65 -13.64 -9.62
N PHE A 172 5.44 -13.91 -10.13
CA PHE A 172 4.66 -12.97 -10.94
C PHE A 172 4.34 -11.65 -10.23
N ILE A 173 4.32 -11.62 -8.89
CA ILE A 173 4.18 -10.39 -8.11
C ILE A 173 5.08 -10.49 -6.87
N GLN A 174 5.97 -9.52 -6.68
CA GLN A 174 6.58 -9.31 -5.38
C GLN A 174 5.66 -8.46 -4.52
N ILE A 175 4.85 -9.11 -3.70
CA ILE A 175 3.88 -8.47 -2.81
C ILE A 175 4.60 -8.03 -1.52
N ASN A 176 5.59 -7.14 -1.65
CA ASN A 176 5.96 -6.30 -0.51
C ASN A 176 5.15 -5.01 -0.61
N LEU A 177 3.92 -5.03 -0.10
CA LEU A 177 2.96 -3.92 -0.22
C LEU A 177 3.45 -2.60 0.42
N GLN A 178 4.50 -2.63 1.24
CA GLN A 178 5.11 -1.40 1.78
C GLN A 178 6.06 -0.72 0.79
N LYS A 179 6.53 -1.46 -0.23
CA LYS A 179 7.50 -0.95 -1.22
C LYS A 179 7.00 -1.03 -2.66
N PHE A 180 6.15 -2.00 -2.94
CA PHE A 180 5.78 -2.43 -4.28
C PHE A 180 4.27 -2.61 -4.43
N PHE A 181 3.45 -1.76 -3.80
CA PHE A 181 2.00 -1.80 -4.02
C PHE A 181 1.70 -1.52 -5.51
N PRO A 182 0.93 -2.37 -6.21
CA PRO A 182 0.57 -2.14 -7.61
C PRO A 182 -0.27 -0.88 -7.80
N PHE A 183 -0.03 -0.14 -8.87
CA PHE A 183 -0.63 1.18 -9.08
C PHE A 183 -1.12 1.35 -10.52
N PHE A 184 -1.85 2.45 -10.77
CA PHE A 184 -2.21 2.85 -12.13
C PHE A 184 -1.22 3.86 -12.69
N LEU A 185 -0.92 3.73 -13.99
CA LEU A 185 -0.18 4.71 -14.77
C LEU A 185 -1.01 5.14 -15.97
N ASN A 186 -1.12 6.45 -16.19
CA ASN A 186 -1.76 6.97 -17.41
C ASN A 186 -0.84 6.78 -18.61
N VAL A 187 -1.36 6.24 -19.70
CA VAL A 187 -0.65 6.02 -20.96
C VAL A 187 -1.46 6.64 -22.10
N ILE A 188 -0.78 7.39 -22.95
CA ILE A 188 -1.33 8.20 -24.04
C ILE A 188 -1.04 7.50 -25.37
N HIS A 189 -1.97 7.60 -26.31
CA HIS A 189 -1.81 7.03 -27.63
C HIS A 189 -0.68 7.71 -28.41
N ASN A 190 0.17 6.88 -29.03
CA ASN A 190 1.32 7.26 -29.85
C ASN A 190 2.42 8.02 -29.10
N GLU A 191 2.41 8.02 -27.77
CA GLU A 191 3.54 8.53 -27.01
C GLU A 191 4.75 7.60 -27.10
N SER A 192 5.95 8.14 -26.88
CA SER A 192 7.14 7.30 -26.84
C SER A 192 7.19 6.48 -25.55
N PHE A 193 7.80 5.29 -25.60
CA PHE A 193 8.03 4.53 -24.37
C PHE A 193 8.99 5.23 -23.40
N ASP A 194 9.83 6.16 -23.89
CA ASP A 194 10.67 7.00 -23.04
C ASP A 194 9.85 7.95 -22.17
N ASP A 195 8.75 8.52 -22.69
CA ASP A 195 7.84 9.38 -21.91
C ASP A 195 7.10 8.57 -20.83
N VAL A 196 6.72 7.33 -21.15
CA VAL A 196 6.17 6.37 -20.17
C VAL A 196 7.18 6.06 -19.07
N LYS A 197 8.45 5.80 -19.43
CA LYS A 197 9.55 5.55 -18.50
C LYS A 197 9.79 6.76 -17.58
N GLN A 198 9.79 7.98 -18.11
CA GLN A 198 9.96 9.19 -17.29
C GLN A 198 8.82 9.38 -16.28
N ARG A 199 7.57 9.11 -16.68
CA ARG A 199 6.43 9.17 -15.76
C ARG A 199 6.47 8.08 -14.70
N LEU A 200 6.86 6.86 -15.06
CA LEU A 200 7.09 5.77 -14.10
C LEU A 200 8.17 6.13 -13.08
N GLN A 201 9.32 6.61 -13.54
CA GLN A 201 10.42 7.02 -12.68
C GLN A 201 9.98 8.10 -11.69
N THR A 202 9.29 9.12 -12.19
CA THR A 202 8.76 10.22 -11.37
C THR A 202 7.72 9.75 -10.36
N LYS A 203 6.83 8.83 -10.76
CA LYS A 203 5.80 8.26 -9.88
C LYS A 203 6.41 7.42 -8.76
N LEU A 204 7.45 6.65 -9.07
CA LEU A 204 8.18 5.82 -8.10
C LEU A 204 9.19 6.61 -7.24
N GLY A 205 9.51 7.86 -7.61
CA GLY A 205 10.50 8.67 -6.91
C GLY A 205 11.93 8.13 -7.01
N LEU A 206 12.26 7.43 -8.10
CA LEU A 206 13.56 6.77 -8.27
C LEU A 206 14.59 7.67 -8.95
N THR A 207 15.85 7.56 -8.53
CA THR A 207 16.97 8.18 -9.24
C THR A 207 17.24 7.48 -10.58
N ASN A 208 17.89 8.17 -11.53
CA ASN A 208 18.25 7.58 -12.84
C ASN A 208 19.00 6.24 -12.66
N ARG A 209 19.97 6.21 -11.75
CA ARG A 209 20.79 5.02 -11.44
C ARG A 209 19.97 3.85 -10.90
N GLU A 210 18.91 4.11 -10.14
CA GLU A 210 18.03 3.06 -9.65
C GLU A 210 17.08 2.58 -10.74
N PHE A 211 16.55 3.51 -11.53
CA PHE A 211 15.58 3.25 -12.57
C PHE A 211 16.18 2.48 -13.76
N GLU A 212 17.42 2.76 -14.16
CA GLU A 212 18.16 2.04 -15.22
C GLU A 212 18.27 0.52 -15.00
N LYS A 213 18.10 0.06 -13.76
CA LYS A 213 18.18 -1.36 -13.40
C LYS A 213 16.88 -2.12 -13.69
N TYR A 214 15.78 -1.41 -13.91
CA TYR A 214 14.49 -2.02 -14.19
C TYR A 214 14.43 -2.55 -15.61
N ARG A 215 13.71 -3.67 -15.78
CA ARG A 215 13.28 -4.15 -17.09
C ARG A 215 11.76 -4.13 -17.14
N PHE A 216 11.21 -3.87 -18.31
CA PHE A 216 9.79 -3.63 -18.50
C PHE A 216 9.20 -4.70 -19.39
N SER A 217 7.98 -5.13 -19.07
CA SER A 217 7.30 -6.21 -19.79
C SER A 217 5.81 -5.94 -19.84
N ILE A 218 5.16 -6.26 -20.96
CA ILE A 218 3.70 -6.24 -21.08
C ILE A 218 3.19 -7.66 -20.85
N PHE A 219 2.28 -7.81 -19.89
CA PHE A 219 1.61 -9.05 -19.59
C PHE A 219 0.13 -8.97 -19.98
N ASN A 220 -0.43 -10.10 -20.42
CA ASN A 220 -1.86 -10.34 -20.43
C ASN A 220 -2.13 -11.46 -19.43
N GLY A 221 -2.63 -11.10 -18.26
CA GLY A 221 -2.77 -12.06 -17.19
C GLY A 221 -1.40 -12.49 -16.66
N SER A 222 -1.10 -13.79 -16.68
CA SER A 222 0.26 -14.32 -16.42
C SER A 222 1.10 -14.50 -17.67
N LYS A 223 0.53 -14.31 -18.87
CA LYS A 223 1.26 -14.50 -20.13
C LYS A 223 2.08 -13.26 -20.48
N LEU A 224 3.39 -13.42 -20.60
CA LEU A 224 4.26 -12.40 -21.18
C LEU A 224 3.92 -12.21 -22.66
N ILE A 225 3.53 -10.99 -23.04
CA ILE A 225 3.21 -10.61 -24.42
C ILE A 225 4.43 -10.03 -25.10
N SER A 226 5.10 -9.08 -24.44
CA SER A 226 6.28 -8.40 -24.99
C SER A 226 7.22 -7.98 -23.88
N ARG A 227 8.53 -7.94 -24.18
CA ARG A 227 9.51 -7.22 -23.37
C ARG A 227 9.68 -5.84 -23.97
N CYS A 228 9.55 -4.81 -23.15
CA CYS A 228 9.77 -3.46 -23.63
C CYS A 228 11.27 -3.16 -23.58
N ASP A 229 11.84 -2.86 -24.74
CA ASP A 229 13.19 -2.35 -24.88
C ASP A 229 13.17 -0.89 -25.36
N ASP A 230 14.34 -0.30 -25.53
CA ASP A 230 14.48 1.09 -25.99
C ASP A 230 14.04 1.27 -27.46
N ASN A 231 13.72 0.18 -28.18
CA ASN A 231 13.29 0.19 -29.57
C ASN A 231 11.77 -0.03 -29.73
N MET A 232 11.00 -0.13 -28.64
CA MET A 232 9.54 -0.30 -28.69
C MET A 232 8.81 0.80 -29.47
N GLY A 233 9.45 1.96 -29.69
CA GLY A 233 8.88 3.05 -30.45
C GLY A 233 7.71 3.70 -29.72
N GLN A 234 6.58 3.82 -30.41
CA GLN A 234 5.38 4.50 -29.91
C GLN A 234 4.35 3.52 -29.36
N ILE A 235 3.63 3.92 -28.30
CA ILE A 235 2.60 3.11 -27.67
C ILE A 235 1.29 3.15 -28.46
N ASN A 236 0.87 2.00 -28.97
CA ASN A 236 -0.43 1.84 -29.61
C ASN A 236 -1.50 1.39 -28.62
N LEU A 237 -2.36 2.31 -28.17
CA LEU A 237 -3.46 1.96 -27.26
C LEU A 237 -4.43 0.94 -27.85
N ARG A 238 -4.55 0.83 -29.18
CA ARG A 238 -5.42 -0.18 -29.79
C ARG A 238 -4.90 -1.58 -29.53
N GLU A 239 -3.58 -1.79 -29.57
CA GLU A 239 -2.97 -3.07 -29.21
C GLU A 239 -3.23 -3.40 -27.74
N LEU A 240 -3.03 -2.43 -26.84
CA LEU A 240 -3.35 -2.61 -25.41
C LEU A 240 -4.84 -2.88 -25.17
N LYS A 241 -5.74 -2.21 -25.91
CA LYS A 241 -7.19 -2.39 -25.85
C LYS A 241 -7.68 -3.67 -26.52
N LEU A 242 -6.94 -4.30 -27.43
CA LEU A 242 -7.29 -5.61 -27.99
C LEU A 242 -7.00 -6.74 -26.99
N ILE A 243 -6.16 -6.48 -25.99
CA ILE A 243 -5.68 -7.42 -24.97
C ILE A 243 -6.58 -7.37 -23.70
N GLN A 244 -7.85 -6.93 -23.81
CA GLN A 244 -8.72 -6.47 -22.70
C GLN A 244 -8.69 -7.24 -21.36
N ASN A 245 -8.91 -6.46 -20.28
CA ASN A 245 -9.23 -6.80 -18.88
C ASN A 245 -8.14 -7.46 -18.03
N ALA A 246 -7.06 -7.94 -18.63
CA ALA A 246 -5.96 -8.55 -17.88
C ALA A 246 -4.58 -8.00 -18.28
N CYS A 247 -4.52 -6.96 -19.13
CA CYS A 247 -3.24 -6.36 -19.53
C CYS A 247 -2.64 -5.49 -18.41
N TRP A 248 -1.36 -5.67 -18.10
CA TRP A 248 -0.63 -4.85 -17.13
C TRP A 248 0.85 -4.70 -17.50
N LEU A 249 1.47 -3.62 -17.04
CA LEU A 249 2.89 -3.35 -17.21
C LEU A 249 3.67 -3.90 -16.01
N GLY A 250 4.57 -4.85 -16.28
CA GLY A 250 5.46 -5.44 -15.30
C GLY A 250 6.77 -4.70 -15.18
N LEU A 251 7.16 -4.43 -13.93
CA LEU A 251 8.46 -3.88 -13.55
C LEU A 251 9.31 -5.01 -12.95
N GLU A 252 10.26 -5.52 -13.73
CA GLU A 252 11.19 -6.54 -13.24
C GLU A 252 12.15 -5.88 -12.26
N LEU A 253 12.12 -6.33 -11.02
CA LEU A 253 13.08 -5.87 -10.02
C LEU A 253 14.46 -6.42 -10.39
N PRO A 254 15.50 -5.58 -10.41
CA PRO A 254 16.87 -6.07 -10.50
C PRO A 254 17.10 -7.05 -9.35
N LEU A 255 17.82 -8.13 -9.59
CA LEU A 255 18.18 -9.11 -8.55
C LEU A 255 18.79 -8.37 -7.36
N ILE A 256 17.98 -8.08 -6.34
CA ILE A 256 18.45 -7.56 -5.08
C ILE A 256 19.23 -8.73 -4.50
N SER A 257 20.55 -8.57 -4.36
CA SER A 257 21.33 -9.44 -3.47
C SER A 257 20.61 -9.43 -2.12
N ASN A 258 19.92 -10.55 -1.84
CA ASN A 258 18.94 -10.77 -0.79
C ASN A 258 18.81 -9.64 0.25
N PRO A 259 17.61 -9.07 0.51
CA PRO A 259 17.42 -8.32 1.74
C PRO A 259 17.89 -9.24 2.86
N ARG A 260 18.90 -8.80 3.62
CA ARG A 260 19.54 -9.62 4.65
C ARG A 260 18.42 -10.26 5.45
N LYS A 261 18.26 -11.58 5.32
CA LYS A 261 17.37 -12.35 6.18
C LYS A 261 17.74 -11.90 7.59
N THR A 262 16.88 -11.14 8.24
CA THR A 262 16.97 -10.96 9.68
C THR A 262 16.97 -12.38 10.19
N ARG A 263 18.12 -12.84 10.70
CA ARG A 263 18.27 -14.16 11.31
C ARG A 263 17.11 -14.26 12.29
N LYS A 264 16.08 -15.05 11.95
CA LYS A 264 15.17 -15.57 12.97
C LYS A 264 16.10 -16.29 13.94
N SER A 265 16.11 -15.81 15.18
CA SER A 265 16.94 -16.37 16.23
C SER A 265 16.70 -17.86 16.31
N LEU A 266 17.80 -18.59 16.49
CA LEU A 266 17.91 -19.98 16.87
C LEU A 266 16.68 -20.47 17.67
N GLY A 267 15.90 -21.37 17.06
CA GLY A 267 14.67 -21.88 17.67
C GLY A 267 14.10 -23.05 16.90
N SER A 268 14.56 -24.25 17.24
CA SER A 268 14.03 -25.57 16.86
C SER A 268 14.27 -26.09 15.44
N GLU A 269 15.52 -26.35 15.08
CA GLU A 269 15.83 -27.55 14.29
C GLU A 269 16.59 -28.50 15.22
N LYS A 270 15.90 -29.54 15.70
CA LYS A 270 16.55 -30.64 16.44
C LYS A 270 17.05 -31.66 15.40
N PRO A 271 18.32 -32.09 15.46
CA PRO A 271 18.79 -33.17 14.60
C PRO A 271 18.07 -34.48 14.95
N ILE A 272 17.61 -35.19 13.91
CA ILE A 272 17.14 -36.57 14.03
C ILE A 272 18.38 -37.47 14.03
N ARG A 273 18.47 -38.35 15.04
CA ARG A 273 19.47 -39.42 15.09
C ARG A 273 18.72 -40.73 14.84
N ILE A 274 19.13 -41.44 13.79
CA ILE A 274 18.65 -42.80 13.52
C ILE A 274 19.67 -43.75 14.15
N ASN A 275 19.19 -44.62 15.04
CA ASN A 275 19.87 -45.84 15.45
C ASN A 275 19.22 -47.00 14.70
#